data_AF-A0A484WSI3-F1
#
_entry.id   AF-A0A484WSI3-F1
#
_cell.length_a   1.000
_cell.length_b   1.000
_cell.length_c   1.000
_cell.angle_alpha   90.00
_cell.angle_beta   90.00
_cell.angle_gamma   90.00
#
_symmetry.space_group_name_H-M   'P 1'
#
loop_
_entity.id
_entity.type
_entity.pdbx_description
1 polymer ?
#
loop_
_entity_poly.entity_id
_entity_poly.type
_entity_poly.pdbx_seq_one_letter_code
_entity_poly.pdbx_strand_id
1 'polypeptide(L)'
;MMNPQIVMVMVLAITVAFSIFTEPYLITGGGPLNSTTSPMVVMYEAAFQNMKPTWAAAMSIIVAACSFLMIWLFRRLFEKHIEIV
;
A
#
# COMPACT_ATOMS: atom_id res chain seq x y z
N MET A 1 22.78 13.00 10.64
CA MET A 1 21.48 13.68 10.81
C MET A 1 20.48 13.44 9.67
N MET A 2 20.92 13.11 8.44
CA MET A 2 20.00 12.92 7.29
C MET A 2 19.31 11.55 7.23
N ASN A 3 19.91 10.50 7.78
CA ASN A 3 19.37 9.13 7.68
C ASN A 3 17.97 8.95 8.32
N PRO A 4 17.68 9.47 9.53
CA PRO A 4 16.35 9.38 10.13
C PRO A 4 15.26 10.09 9.31
N GLN A 5 15.60 11.19 8.64
CA GLN A 5 14.68 11.96 7.80
C GLN A 5 14.30 11.18 6.54
N ILE A 6 15.29 10.55 5.90
CA ILE A 6 15.07 9.69 4.72
C ILE A 6 14.19 8.50 5.09
N VAL A 7 14.44 7.85 6.23
CA VAL A 7 13.60 6.72 6.68
C VAL A 7 12.17 7.17 6.90
N MET A 8 11.94 8.33 7.53
CA MET A 8 10.60 8.88 7.74
C MET A 8 9.86 9.14 6.42
N VAL A 9 10.50 9.84 5.47
CA VAL A 9 9.91 10.15 4.16
C VAL A 9 9.58 8.86 3.39
N MET A 10 10.46 7.87 3.44
CA MET A 10 10.25 6.59 2.77
C MET A 10 9.09 5.80 3.37
N VAL A 11 8.95 5.76 4.70
CA VAL A 11 7.80 5.10 5.36
C VAL A 11 6.48 5.76 4.94
N LEU A 12 6.44 7.09 4.88
CA LEU A 12 5.28 7.84 4.41
C LEU A 12 4.98 7.53 2.94
N ALA A 13 5.99 7.54 2.08
CA ALA A 13 5.84 7.25 0.65
C ALA A 13 5.32 5.83 0.40
N ILE A 14 5.84 4.83 1.13
CA ILE A 14 5.35 3.44 1.05
C ILE A 14 3.87 3.38 1.47
N THR A 15 3.50 4.07 2.55
CA THR A 15 2.11 4.09 3.03
C THR A 15 1.15 4.68 2.00
N VAL A 16 1.55 5.79 1.35
CA VAL A 16 0.77 6.43 0.28
C VAL A 16 0.65 5.50 -0.94
N ALA A 17 1.73 4.83 -1.35
CA ALA A 17 1.73 3.93 -2.50
C ALA A 17 0.72 2.77 -2.34
N PHE A 18 0.62 2.17 -1.15
CA PHE A 18 -0.37 1.12 -0.88
C PHE A 18 -1.81 1.66 -0.77
N SER A 19 -1.97 2.93 -0.41
CA SER A 19 -3.29 3.56 -0.20
C SER A 19 -3.86 4.22 -1.46
N ILE A 20 -3.16 4.12 -2.60
CA ILE A 20 -3.57 4.79 -3.83
C ILE A 20 -4.83 4.13 -4.41
N PHE A 21 -5.89 4.93 -4.54
CA PHE A 21 -7.20 4.48 -5.00
C PHE A 21 -7.72 5.38 -6.12
N THR A 22 -7.66 6.70 -5.91
CA THR A 22 -8.36 7.68 -6.74
C THR A 22 -7.83 7.70 -8.17
N GLU A 23 -6.52 7.71 -8.36
CA GLU A 23 -5.89 7.91 -9.66
C GLU A 23 -6.15 6.71 -10.59
N PRO A 24 -5.91 5.44 -10.18
CA PRO A 24 -6.21 4.31 -11.03
C PRO A 24 -7.71 4.15 -11.29
N TYR A 25 -8.55 4.42 -10.28
CA TYR A 25 -10.01 4.31 -10.37
C TYR A 25 -10.61 5.37 -11.30
N LEU A 26 -10.25 6.64 -11.12
CA LEU A 26 -10.88 7.77 -11.83
C LEU A 26 -10.40 7.89 -13.27
N ILE A 27 -9.11 7.65 -13.52
CA ILE A 27 -8.50 7.90 -14.83
C ILE A 27 -8.68 6.68 -15.75
N THR A 28 -8.50 5.47 -15.23
CA THR A 28 -8.46 4.25 -16.05
C THR A 28 -9.52 3.22 -15.68
N GLY A 29 -10.16 3.36 -14.52
CA GLY A 29 -11.06 2.34 -13.98
C GLY A 29 -10.40 0.97 -13.81
N GLY A 30 -9.07 0.92 -13.65
CA GLY A 30 -8.30 -0.33 -13.62
C GLY A 30 -7.92 -0.92 -14.99
N GLY A 31 -8.32 -0.32 -16.12
CA GLY A 31 -8.03 -0.82 -17.46
C GLY A 31 -6.70 -0.36 -18.09
N PRO A 32 -6.31 -0.89 -19.27
CA PRO A 32 -6.95 -1.99 -20.01
C PRO A 32 -6.57 -3.37 -19.43
N LEU A 33 -7.51 -4.32 -19.43
CA LEU A 33 -7.31 -5.70 -18.93
C LEU A 33 -6.81 -5.79 -17.48
N ASN A 34 -7.34 -4.97 -16.57
CA ASN A 34 -6.91 -4.93 -15.16
C ASN A 34 -5.43 -4.53 -14.94
N SER A 35 -4.73 -4.01 -15.96
CA SER A 35 -3.28 -3.76 -15.90
C SER A 35 -2.88 -2.61 -14.98
N THR A 36 -3.80 -1.70 -14.67
CA THR A 36 -3.57 -0.55 -13.77
C THR A 36 -4.26 -0.71 -12.42
N THR A 37 -4.82 -1.89 -12.13
CA THR A 37 -5.54 -2.12 -10.88
C THR A 37 -4.61 -2.00 -9.67
N SER A 38 -5.00 -1.15 -8.71
CA SER A 38 -4.37 -1.14 -7.39
C SER A 38 -5.15 -2.08 -6.44
N PRO A 39 -4.53 -2.55 -5.34
CA PRO A 39 -5.23 -3.37 -4.35
C PRO A 39 -6.52 -2.70 -3.84
N MET A 40 -6.51 -1.38 -3.70
CA MET A 40 -7.66 -0.59 -3.27
C MET A 40 -8.81 -0.61 -4.30
N VAL A 41 -8.48 -0.54 -5.61
CA VAL A 41 -9.49 -0.64 -6.67
C VAL A 41 -10.18 -2.01 -6.65
N VAL A 42 -9.40 -3.09 -6.54
CA VAL A 42 -9.96 -4.45 -6.50
C VAL A 42 -10.86 -4.65 -5.28
N MET A 43 -10.46 -4.12 -4.13
CA MET A 43 -11.28 -4.17 -2.92
C MET A 43 -12.59 -3.39 -3.07
N TYR A 44 -12.54 -2.21 -3.72
CA TYR A 44 -13.72 -1.41 -3.99
C TYR A 44 -14.71 -2.15 -4.92
N GLU A 45 -14.21 -2.73 -6.00
CA GLU A 45 -15.02 -3.54 -6.92
C GLU A 45 -15.63 -4.75 -6.20
N ALA A 46 -14.86 -5.44 -5.36
CA ALA A 46 -15.35 -6.55 -4.55
C ALA A 46 -16.47 -6.12 -3.59
N ALA A 47 -16.31 -5.00 -2.90
CA ALA A 47 -17.26 -4.55 -1.88
C ALA A 47 -18.56 -4.01 -2.50
N PHE A 48 -18.46 -3.16 -3.51
CA PHE A 48 -19.59 -2.35 -3.99
C PHE A 48 -20.12 -2.79 -5.36
N GLN A 49 -19.29 -3.29 -6.27
CA GLN A 49 -19.76 -3.75 -7.58
C GLN A 49 -20.23 -5.20 -7.54
N ASN A 50 -19.45 -6.06 -6.89
CA ASN A 50 -19.75 -7.48 -6.75
C ASN A 50 -20.62 -7.80 -5.52
N MET A 51 -20.91 -6.80 -4.68
CA MET A 51 -21.69 -6.95 -3.44
C MET A 51 -21.14 -8.04 -2.50
N LYS A 52 -19.81 -8.20 -2.45
CA LYS A 52 -19.09 -9.17 -1.58
C LYS A 52 -18.24 -8.43 -0.55
N PRO A 53 -18.84 -7.70 0.42
CA PRO A 53 -18.10 -6.91 1.40
C PRO A 53 -17.20 -7.75 2.30
N THR A 54 -17.59 -8.97 2.65
CA THR A 54 -16.77 -9.89 3.45
C THR A 54 -15.49 -10.29 2.72
N TRP A 55 -15.56 -10.46 1.39
CA TRP A 55 -14.39 -10.80 0.58
C TRP A 55 -13.42 -9.61 0.48
N ALA A 56 -13.96 -8.40 0.28
CA ALA A 56 -13.18 -7.17 0.33
C ALA A 56 -12.54 -6.94 1.71
N ALA A 57 -13.25 -7.26 2.80
CA ALA A 57 -12.71 -7.18 4.16
C ALA A 57 -11.58 -8.19 4.42
N ALA A 58 -11.67 -9.41 3.90
CA ALA A 58 -10.56 -10.37 3.99
C ALA A 58 -9.32 -9.87 3.22
N MET A 59 -9.52 -9.29 2.02
CA MET A 59 -8.43 -8.70 1.25
C MET A 59 -7.80 -7.49 1.94
N SER A 60 -8.58 -6.65 2.62
CA SER A 60 -8.05 -5.48 3.34
C SER A 60 -7.05 -5.87 4.41
N ILE A 61 -7.31 -6.98 5.13
CA ILE A 61 -6.42 -7.51 6.16
C ILE A 61 -5.11 -7.98 5.51
N ILE A 62 -5.18 -8.67 4.36
CA ILE A 62 -3.99 -9.13 3.63
C ILE A 62 -3.16 -7.95 3.14
N VAL A 63 -3.79 -6.95 2.53
CA VAL A 63 -3.11 -5.75 2.03
C VAL A 63 -2.46 -4.96 3.18
N ALA A 64 -3.17 -4.81 4.32
CA ALA A 64 -2.63 -4.18 5.51
C ALA A 64 -1.43 -4.96 6.09
N ALA A 65 -1.49 -6.29 6.11
CA ALA A 65 -0.37 -7.12 6.53
C ALA A 65 0.83 -6.95 5.58
N CYS A 66 0.60 -6.93 4.26
CA CYS A 66 1.65 -6.71 3.26
C CYS A 66 2.31 -5.33 3.40
N SER A 67 1.53 -4.26 3.57
CA SER A 67 2.06 -2.91 3.73
C SER A 67 2.86 -2.77 5.03
N PHE A 68 2.35 -3.34 6.12
CA PHE A 68 3.06 -3.39 7.40
C PHE A 68 4.39 -4.15 7.28
N LEU A 69 4.38 -5.32 6.63
CA LEU A 69 5.57 -6.16 6.47
C LEU A 69 6.62 -5.46 5.59
N MET A 70 6.19 -4.74 4.55
CA MET A 70 7.07 -3.93 3.71
C MET A 70 7.70 -2.76 4.49
N ILE A 71 6.92 -2.04 5.30
CA ILE A 71 7.42 -0.98 6.17
C ILE A 71 8.40 -1.55 7.21
N TRP A 72 8.06 -2.66 7.85
CA TRP A 72 8.90 -3.32 8.84
C TRP A 72 10.22 -3.78 8.24
N LEU A 73 10.19 -4.38 7.04
CA LEU A 73 11.38 -4.82 6.32
C LEU A 73 12.26 -3.63 5.92
N PHE A 74 11.65 -2.57 5.37
CA PHE A 74 12.36 -1.34 5.04
C PHE A 74 13.06 -0.73 6.26
N ARG A 75 12.33 -0.60 7.38
CA ARG A 75 12.89 -0.13 8.64
C ARG A 75 14.03 -1.03 9.12
N ARG A 76 13.84 -2.35 9.14
CA ARG A 76 14.87 -3.29 9.62
C ARG A 76 16.17 -3.23 8.80
N LEU A 77 16.08 -2.96 7.50
CA LEU A 77 17.26 -2.86 6.62
C LEU A 77 17.98 -1.51 6.77
N PHE A 78 17.24 -0.40 6.82
CA PHE A 78 17.83 0.95 6.79
C PHE A 78 18.10 1.54 8.18
N GLU A 79 17.32 1.17 9.20
CA GLU A 79 17.48 1.62 10.59
C GLU A 79 18.74 1.02 11.23
N LYS A 80 19.22 -0.15 10.75
CA LYS A 80 20.48 -0.78 11.19
C LYS A 80 21.74 0.03 10.90
N HIS A 81 21.73 0.90 9.88
CA HIS A 81 22.86 1.79 9.59
C HIS A 81 22.88 3.04 10.49
N ILE A 82 21.97 3.12 11.46
CA ILE A 82 21.97 4.10 12.53
C ILE A 82 22.55 3.41 13.77
N GLU A 83 23.81 2.96 13.70
CA GLU A 83 24.54 2.70 14.93
C GLU A 83 24.76 4.04 15.62
N ILE A 84 24.22 4.10 16.84
CA ILE A 84 24.29 5.19 17.79
C ILE A 84 25.77 5.42 18.09
N VAL A 85 26.30 6.57 17.64
CA VAL A 85 27.50 7.18 18.25
C VAL A 85 27.02 8.11 19.34
#